data_AF-A0A949ZXD9-F1
#
_entry.id   AF-A0A949ZXD9-F1
#
_cell.length_a   1.000
_cell.length_b   1.000
_cell.length_c   1.000
_cell.angle_alpha   90.00
_cell.angle_beta   90.00
_cell.angle_gamma   90.00
#
_symmetry.space_group_name_H-M   'P 1'
#
loop_
_entity.id
_entity.type
_entity.pdbx_description
1 polymer ?
#
loop_
_entity_poly.entity_id
_entity_poly.type
_entity_poly.pdbx_seq_one_letter_code
_entity_poly.pdbx_strand_id
1 'polypeptide(L)'
;MVTRVRRFQTSLLALRPPRLRVFGASAGKGFTLIELMVVMVLIALLLTLAVPRYFGTIDTGKQRVQLQNISAIRDAIDKYYGDVGKYPETLQDLVDKRYLRSVPIDPITGKTDWVSIPPTDPNLTGVYDIRSAKAPEGGTNANGS
;
A
#
# COMPACT_ATOMS: atom_id res chain seq x y z
N MET A 1 -70.50 -20.76 -54.82
CA MET A 1 -69.70 -21.92 -54.38
C MET A 1 -69.31 -21.72 -52.93
N VAL A 2 -69.86 -22.56 -52.06
CA VAL A 2 -69.68 -22.58 -50.61
C VAL A 2 -68.56 -23.56 -50.30
N THR A 3 -67.53 -23.16 -49.55
CA THR A 3 -66.79 -24.11 -48.70
C THR A 3 -66.36 -23.47 -47.40
N ARG A 4 -67.22 -23.70 -46.40
CA ARG A 4 -67.01 -23.58 -44.96
C ARG A 4 -65.76 -24.38 -44.54
N VAL A 5 -64.78 -23.72 -43.91
CA VAL A 5 -63.73 -24.41 -43.15
C VAL A 5 -63.89 -24.09 -41.66
N ARG A 6 -63.79 -25.17 -40.89
CA ARG A 6 -64.31 -25.36 -39.53
C ARG A 6 -63.56 -24.53 -38.48
N ARG A 7 -64.31 -24.06 -37.49
CA ARG A 7 -63.79 -23.63 -36.19
C ARG A 7 -63.01 -24.78 -35.56
N PHE A 8 -61.78 -24.52 -35.15
CA PHE A 8 -61.12 -25.29 -34.10
C PHE A 8 -60.97 -24.35 -32.90
N GLN A 9 -61.77 -24.63 -31.88
CA GLN A 9 -61.54 -24.12 -30.54
C GLN A 9 -60.26 -24.75 -30.01
N THR A 10 -59.27 -23.94 -29.74
CA THR A 10 -58.14 -24.28 -28.87
C THR A 10 -58.33 -23.53 -27.57
N SER A 11 -59.14 -24.12 -26.69
CA SER A 11 -59.04 -23.87 -25.26
C SER A 11 -57.77 -24.54 -24.77
N LEU A 12 -56.79 -23.79 -24.23
CA LEU A 12 -56.23 -24.04 -22.89
C LEU A 12 -55.05 -23.12 -22.57
N LEU A 13 -55.11 -22.61 -21.34
CA LEU A 13 -54.02 -22.10 -20.51
C LEU A 13 -53.35 -20.79 -20.95
N ALA A 14 -54.02 -19.70 -20.59
CA ALA A 14 -53.33 -18.50 -20.12
C ALA A 14 -52.41 -18.90 -18.94
N LEU A 15 -51.12 -19.08 -19.22
CA LEU A 15 -50.08 -19.20 -18.21
C LEU A 15 -50.06 -17.89 -17.40
N ARG A 16 -50.67 -17.93 -16.22
CA ARG A 16 -50.44 -16.92 -15.18
C ARG A 16 -48.95 -16.99 -14.83
N PRO A 17 -48.15 -15.94 -15.07
CA PRO A 17 -46.78 -15.94 -14.58
C PRO A 17 -46.80 -16.04 -13.05
N PRO A 18 -45.92 -16.85 -12.44
CA PRO A 18 -45.75 -16.85 -11.01
C PRO A 18 -45.31 -15.44 -10.60
N ARG A 19 -46.11 -14.74 -9.79
CA ARG A 19 -45.66 -13.52 -9.14
C ARG A 19 -44.52 -13.92 -8.21
N LEU A 20 -43.28 -13.62 -8.58
CA LEU A 20 -42.16 -13.70 -7.66
C LEU A 20 -42.48 -12.80 -6.48
N ARG A 21 -42.80 -13.44 -5.36
CA ARG A 21 -42.97 -12.76 -4.08
C ARG A 21 -41.57 -12.33 -3.65
N VAL A 22 -41.18 -11.13 -4.05
CA VAL A 22 -40.06 -10.42 -3.41
C VAL A 22 -40.36 -10.46 -1.92
N PHE A 23 -39.42 -10.96 -1.12
CA PHE A 23 -39.54 -11.00 0.33
C PHE A 23 -39.73 -9.57 0.83
N GLY A 24 -41.00 -9.18 0.98
CA GLY A 24 -41.38 -7.91 1.55
C GLY A 24 -40.91 -7.91 2.99
N ALA A 25 -39.89 -7.09 3.27
CA ALA A 25 -39.52 -6.72 4.61
C ALA A 25 -40.75 -6.08 5.28
N SER A 26 -41.36 -6.82 6.20
CA SER A 26 -42.44 -6.30 7.04
C SER A 26 -41.90 -5.13 7.86
N ALA A 27 -42.46 -3.96 7.63
CA ALA A 27 -42.20 -2.76 8.43
C ALA A 27 -42.63 -2.98 9.89
N GLY A 28 -41.76 -2.60 10.83
CA GLY A 28 -42.12 -2.40 12.24
C GLY A 28 -41.74 -3.50 13.25
N LYS A 29 -40.57 -4.12 13.15
CA LYS A 29 -39.99 -4.94 14.24
C LYS A 29 -38.61 -4.39 14.59
N GLY A 30 -38.44 -3.99 15.85
CA GLY A 30 -37.17 -3.47 16.37
C GLY A 30 -36.05 -4.51 16.31
N PHE A 31 -34.80 -4.03 16.28
CA PHE A 31 -33.59 -4.84 16.36
C PHE A 31 -33.67 -5.79 17.56
N THR A 32 -33.42 -7.08 17.31
CA THR A 32 -33.30 -8.06 18.39
C THR A 32 -31.87 -8.10 18.90
N LEU A 33 -31.65 -8.40 20.19
CA LEU A 33 -30.30 -8.55 20.75
C LEU A 33 -29.49 -9.62 19.99
N ILE A 34 -30.15 -10.72 19.61
CA ILE A 34 -29.52 -11.80 18.86
C ILE A 34 -29.02 -11.37 17.48
N GLU A 35 -29.71 -10.43 16.82
CA GLU A 35 -29.30 -9.89 15.52
C GLU A 35 -28.01 -9.07 15.64
N LEU A 36 -27.87 -8.27 16.70
CA LEU A 36 -26.62 -7.57 16.99
C LEU A 36 -25.48 -8.55 17.34
N MET A 37 -25.77 -9.63 18.08
CA MET A 37 -24.76 -10.64 18.42
C MET A 37 -24.21 -11.33 17.17
N VAL A 38 -25.07 -11.74 16.24
CA VAL A 38 -24.63 -12.36 14.98
C VAL A 38 -23.76 -11.39 14.17
N VAL A 39 -24.13 -10.11 14.11
CA VAL A 39 -23.34 -9.08 13.41
C VAL A 39 -21.96 -8.92 14.06
N MET A 40 -21.87 -8.85 15.38
CA MET A 40 -20.57 -8.74 16.08
C MET A 40 -19.68 -9.97 15.83
N VAL A 41 -20.27 -11.17 15.84
CA VAL A 41 -19.53 -12.41 15.52
C VAL A 41 -19.01 -12.38 14.08
N LEU A 42 -19.82 -11.93 13.12
CA LEU A 42 -19.39 -11.79 11.73
C LEU A 42 -18.30 -10.71 11.56
N ILE A 43 -18.41 -9.57 12.23
CA ILE A 43 -17.38 -8.52 12.20
C ILE A 43 -16.06 -9.06 12.78
N ALA A 44 -16.10 -9.75 13.93
CA ALA A 44 -14.91 -10.35 14.54
C ALA A 44 -14.24 -11.38 13.62
N LEU A 45 -15.03 -12.21 12.93
CA LEU A 45 -14.53 -13.18 11.95
C LEU A 45 -13.84 -12.48 10.77
N LEU A 46 -14.46 -11.43 10.21
CA LEU A 46 -13.89 -10.68 9.08
C LEU A 46 -12.61 -9.93 9.48
N LEU A 47 -12.56 -9.33 10.67
CA LEU A 47 -11.39 -8.60 11.15
C LEU A 47 -10.14 -9.49 11.25
N THR A 48 -10.30 -10.75 11.66
CA THR A 48 -9.22 -11.74 11.72
C THR A 48 -8.49 -11.88 10.37
N LEU A 49 -9.20 -11.79 9.24
CA LEU A 49 -8.63 -11.92 7.90
C LEU A 49 -8.22 -10.57 7.29
N ALA A 50 -8.93 -9.50 7.62
CA ALA A 50 -8.74 -8.17 7.02
C ALA A 50 -7.50 -7.44 7.57
N VAL A 51 -7.26 -7.50 8.87
CA VAL A 51 -6.20 -6.75 9.56
C VAL A 51 -4.78 -7.09 9.04
N PRO A 52 -4.34 -8.36 8.90
CA PRO A 52 -2.97 -8.65 8.47
C PRO A 52 -2.66 -8.19 7.03
N ARG A 53 -3.67 -8.18 6.15
CA ARG A 53 -3.52 -7.71 4.76
C ARG A 53 -3.23 -6.21 4.67
N TYR A 54 -3.79 -5.43 5.59
CA TYR A 54 -3.62 -3.97 5.64
C TYR A 54 -2.19 -3.58 6.04
N PHE A 55 -1.65 -4.18 7.10
CA PHE A 55 -0.31 -3.84 7.59
C PHE A 55 0.80 -4.23 6.61
N GLY A 56 0.73 -5.40 5.96
CA GLY A 56 1.77 -5.83 5.01
C GLY A 56 1.94 -4.89 3.80
N THR A 57 0.86 -4.25 3.34
CA THR A 57 0.91 -3.29 2.22
C THR A 57 1.59 -1.99 2.65
N ILE A 58 1.31 -1.51 3.86
CA ILE A 58 1.92 -0.29 4.42
C ILE A 58 3.42 -0.51 4.63
N ASP A 59 3.82 -1.65 5.18
CA ASP A 59 5.23 -1.94 5.45
C ASP A 59 6.04 -2.01 4.16
N THR A 60 5.49 -2.67 3.13
CA THR A 60 6.10 -2.70 1.78
C THR A 60 6.20 -1.30 1.18
N GLY A 61 5.17 -0.46 1.34
CA GLY A 61 5.18 0.93 0.89
C GLY A 61 6.28 1.75 1.56
N LYS A 62 6.42 1.63 2.89
CA LYS A 62 7.49 2.29 3.66
C LYS A 62 8.88 1.84 3.20
N GLN A 63 9.07 0.54 2.97
CA GLN A 63 10.34 0.00 2.46
C GLN A 63 10.71 0.59 1.09
N ARG A 64 9.73 0.69 0.17
CA ARG A 64 9.98 1.30 -1.16
C ARG A 64 10.38 2.77 -1.06
N VAL A 65 9.68 3.54 -0.22
CA VAL A 65 10.02 4.96 0.01
C VAL A 65 11.39 5.10 0.66
N GLN A 66 11.75 4.20 1.58
CA GLN A 66 13.06 4.19 2.21
C GLN A 66 14.19 3.98 1.19
N LEU A 67 14.05 2.99 0.31
CA LEU A 67 15.01 2.72 -0.76
C LEU A 67 15.12 3.89 -1.73
N GLN A 68 14.00 4.52 -2.07
CA GLN A 68 13.97 5.71 -2.92
C GLN A 68 14.68 6.90 -2.27
N ASN A 69 14.46 7.13 -0.97
CA ASN A 69 15.13 8.20 -0.23
C ASN A 69 16.65 7.96 -0.16
N ILE A 70 17.09 6.72 0.09
CA ILE A 70 18.51 6.36 0.09
C ILE A 70 19.14 6.63 -1.28
N SER A 71 18.49 6.18 -2.35
CA SER A 71 18.96 6.42 -3.73
C SER A 71 19.09 7.91 -4.01
N ALA A 72 18.09 8.71 -3.66
CA ALA A 72 18.11 10.16 -3.90
C ALA A 72 19.24 10.88 -3.14
N ILE A 73 19.56 10.43 -1.91
CA ILE A 73 20.66 10.99 -1.13
C ILE A 73 22.00 10.58 -1.73
N ARG A 74 22.18 9.31 -2.13
CA ARG A 74 23.40 8.84 -2.82
C ARG A 74 23.65 9.60 -4.11
N ASP A 75 22.64 9.77 -4.95
CA ASP A 75 22.74 10.56 -6.19
C ASP A 75 23.17 12.01 -5.91
N ALA A 76 22.75 12.58 -4.78
CA ALA A 76 23.14 13.93 -4.37
C ALA A 76 24.58 13.99 -3.84
N ILE A 77 25.03 12.97 -3.10
CA ILE A 77 26.42 12.83 -2.65
C ILE A 77 27.35 12.72 -3.87
N ASP A 78 27.01 11.86 -4.83
CA ASP A 78 27.83 11.64 -6.03
C ASP A 78 27.93 12.92 -6.88
N LYS A 79 26.84 13.66 -7.02
CA LYS A 79 26.85 14.97 -7.68
C LYS A 79 27.72 15.98 -6.95
N TYR A 80 27.58 16.06 -5.62
CA TYR A 80 28.41 16.96 -4.80
C TYR A 80 29.90 16.62 -4.96
N TYR A 81 30.25 15.34 -4.95
CA TYR A 81 31.63 14.89 -5.15
C TYR A 81 32.12 15.22 -6.57
N GLY A 82 31.28 15.02 -7.60
CA GLY A 82 31.61 15.38 -8.98
C GLY A 82 31.90 16.88 -9.18
N ASP A 83 31.18 17.74 -8.46
CA ASP A 83 31.30 19.20 -8.59
C ASP A 83 32.39 19.80 -7.69
N VAL A 84 32.54 19.30 -6.46
CA VAL A 84 33.42 19.87 -5.42
C VAL A 84 34.75 19.10 -5.30
N GLY A 85 34.79 17.84 -5.75
CA GLY A 85 35.93 16.94 -5.61
C GLY A 85 36.15 16.44 -4.17
N LYS A 86 35.16 16.62 -3.29
CA LYS A 86 35.18 16.19 -1.88
C LYS A 86 33.80 15.69 -1.49
N TYR A 87 33.71 14.75 -0.53
CA TYR A 87 32.42 14.33 0.01
C TYR A 87 31.85 15.42 0.96
N PRO A 88 30.52 15.50 1.12
CA PRO A 88 29.92 16.41 2.10
C PRO A 88 30.27 15.96 3.52
N GLU A 89 30.48 16.89 4.45
CA GLU A 89 30.77 16.56 5.86
C GLU A 89 29.49 16.17 6.59
N THR A 90 28.36 16.76 6.20
CA THR A 90 27.04 16.43 6.72
C THR A 90 25.99 16.36 5.62
N LEU A 91 24.88 15.65 5.85
CA LEU A 91 23.73 15.66 4.94
C LEU A 91 23.10 17.05 4.80
N GLN A 92 23.32 17.93 5.77
CA GLN A 92 22.83 19.31 5.73
C GLN A 92 23.55 20.12 4.64
N ASP A 93 24.83 19.83 4.38
CA ASP A 93 25.60 20.49 3.31
C ASP A 93 24.95 20.28 1.94
N LEU A 94 24.34 19.12 1.72
CA LEU A 94 23.61 18.81 0.48
C LEU A 94 22.35 19.69 0.32
N VAL A 95 21.69 20.04 1.43
CA VAL A 95 20.54 20.94 1.42
C VAL A 95 20.98 22.38 1.19
N ASP A 96 22.00 22.82 1.93
CA ASP A 96 22.50 24.19 1.88
C ASP A 96 23.06 24.52 0.49
N LYS A 97 23.77 23.56 -0.13
CA LYS A 97 24.27 23.68 -1.51
C LYS A 97 23.26 23.25 -2.59
N ARG A 98 22.00 23.02 -2.22
CA ARG A 98 20.87 22.76 -3.14
C ARG A 98 20.97 21.47 -3.98
N TYR A 99 21.80 20.52 -3.59
CA TYR A 99 21.78 19.17 -4.17
C TYR A 99 20.54 18.38 -3.70
N LEU A 100 20.04 18.70 -2.50
CA LEU A 100 18.80 18.19 -1.95
C LEU A 100 17.86 19.35 -1.59
N ARG A 101 16.54 19.16 -1.72
CA ARG A 101 15.56 20.17 -1.27
C ARG A 101 15.44 20.21 0.25
N SER A 102 15.56 19.05 0.88
CA SER A 102 15.52 18.81 2.32
C SER A 102 16.00 17.37 2.56
N VAL A 103 16.55 17.09 3.74
CA VAL A 103 16.89 15.70 4.11
C VAL A 103 15.60 14.88 4.27
N PRO A 104 15.40 13.78 3.49
CA PRO A 104 14.25 12.91 3.62
C PRO A 104 14.19 12.26 5.01
N ILE A 105 12.97 12.10 5.54
CA ILE A 105 12.69 11.38 6.78
C ILE A 105 12.62 9.88 6.49
N ASP A 106 13.18 9.05 7.37
CA ASP A 106 13.07 7.61 7.27
C ASP A 106 11.62 7.15 7.57
N PRO A 107 10.92 6.51 6.62
CA PRO A 107 9.51 6.11 6.79
C PRO A 107 9.31 4.93 7.77
N ILE A 108 10.39 4.24 8.17
CA ILE A 108 10.33 3.11 9.12
C ILE A 108 10.48 3.60 10.57
N THR A 109 11.37 4.57 10.80
CA THR A 109 11.70 5.08 12.14
C THR A 109 11.07 6.43 12.47
N GLY A 110 10.65 7.18 11.45
CA GLY A 110 10.12 8.54 11.58
C GLY A 110 11.18 9.59 11.95
N LYS A 111 12.47 9.24 11.85
CA LYS A 111 13.60 10.11 12.22
C LYS A 111 14.46 10.45 10.99
N THR A 112 15.28 11.48 11.12
CA THR A 112 16.25 11.93 10.09
C THR A 112 17.67 11.38 10.34
N ASP A 113 17.83 10.51 11.34
CA ASP A 113 19.13 10.00 11.79
C ASP A 113 19.62 8.85 10.90
N TRP A 114 19.95 9.18 9.64
CA TRP A 114 20.64 8.25 8.74
C TRP A 114 22.04 7.98 9.27
N VAL A 115 22.43 6.71 9.35
CA VAL A 115 23.78 6.31 9.77
C VAL A 115 24.74 6.55 8.60
N SER A 116 25.62 7.52 8.74
CA SER A 116 26.66 7.81 7.75
C SER A 116 27.76 6.75 7.78
N ILE A 117 28.28 6.44 6.60
CA ILE A 117 29.41 5.54 6.38
C ILE A 117 30.53 6.39 5.76
N PRO A 118 31.71 6.47 6.40
CA PRO A 118 32.83 7.21 5.83
C PRO A 118 33.40 6.50 4.59
N PRO A 119 34.10 7.23 3.70
CA PRO A 119 34.81 6.64 2.57
C PRO A 119 35.78 5.53 3.01
N THR A 120 35.96 4.51 2.16
CA THR A 120 36.91 3.41 2.41
C THR A 120 38.37 3.87 2.32
N ASP A 121 38.65 4.94 1.56
CA ASP A 121 39.99 5.52 1.47
C ASP A 121 40.27 6.39 2.72
N PRO A 122 41.31 6.08 3.51
CA PRO A 122 41.66 6.84 4.71
C PRO A 122 42.08 8.29 4.45
N ASN A 123 42.34 8.67 3.20
CA ASN A 123 42.67 10.06 2.82
C ASN A 123 41.42 10.91 2.52
N LEU A 124 40.24 10.30 2.44
CA LEU A 124 38.98 10.98 2.12
C LEU A 124 38.12 11.13 3.38
N THR A 125 37.65 12.35 3.66
CA THR A 125 36.74 12.66 4.77
C THR A 125 35.33 12.92 4.26
N GLY A 126 34.33 12.78 5.13
CA GLY A 126 32.92 13.09 4.85
C GLY A 126 32.00 11.87 4.80
N VAL A 127 30.81 12.08 4.26
CA VAL A 127 29.75 11.07 4.12
C VAL A 127 29.81 10.49 2.70
N TYR A 128 30.29 9.25 2.61
CA TYR A 128 30.32 8.50 1.34
C TYR A 128 28.99 7.79 1.08
N ASP A 129 28.46 7.12 2.11
CA ASP A 129 27.21 6.37 2.00
C ASP A 129 26.35 6.57 3.25
N ILE A 130 25.06 6.24 3.13
CA ILE A 130 24.08 6.29 4.21
C ILE A 130 23.31 4.97 4.32
N ARG A 131 22.99 4.57 5.55
CA ARG A 131 22.07 3.47 5.84
C ARG A 131 21.00 3.89 6.84
N SER A 132 19.81 3.29 6.74
CA SER A 132 18.82 3.45 7.81
C SER A 132 19.30 2.72 9.07
N ALA A 133 19.08 3.33 10.24
CA ALA A 133 19.34 2.71 11.54
C ALA A 133 18.51 1.44 11.79
N LYS A 134 17.35 1.30 11.13
CA LYS A 134 16.60 0.04 10.99
C LYS A 134 16.71 -0.40 9.54
N ALA A 135 17.82 -1.07 9.21
CA ALA A 135 17.96 -1.67 7.89
C ALA A 135 16.74 -2.57 7.60
N PRO A 136 16.15 -2.53 6.40
CA PRO A 136 15.30 -3.63 5.98
C PRO A 136 16.17 -4.89 6.01
N GLU A 137 15.70 -5.96 6.66
CA GLU A 137 16.46 -7.22 6.91
C GLU A 137 16.92 -7.98 5.64
N GLY A 138 17.01 -7.33 4.48
CA GLY A 138 17.38 -7.93 3.18
C GLY A 138 18.61 -7.33 2.50
N GLY A 139 19.42 -6.51 3.19
CA GLY A 139 20.68 -6.01 2.64
C GLY A 139 21.84 -6.95 2.95
N THR A 140 22.04 -7.98 2.12
CA THR A 140 23.26 -8.78 2.14
C THR A 140 24.46 -7.85 1.89
N ASN A 141 25.43 -7.87 2.81
CA ASN A 141 26.73 -7.25 2.60
C ASN A 141 27.45 -7.98 1.46
N ALA A 142 27.16 -7.62 0.22
CA ALA A 142 27.98 -7.96 -0.93
C ALA A 142 29.19 -7.01 -0.95
N ASN A 143 30.04 -7.11 0.07
CA ASN A 143 31.41 -6.64 -0.04
C ASN A 143 32.30 -7.89 -0.16
N GLY A 144 32.35 -8.40 -1.39
CA GLY A 144 33.33 -9.38 -1.84
C GLY A 144 34.19 -8.71 -2.91
N SER A 145 35.48 -8.60 -2.58
CA SER A 145 36.62 -8.14 -3.38
C SER A 145 36.84 -6.63 -3.50
#